data_AF-A0A9D1WSV1-F1
#
_entry.id   AF-A0A9D1WSV1-F1
#
_cell.length_a   1.000
_cell.length_b   1.000
_cell.length_c   1.000
_cell.angle_alpha   90.00
_cell.angle_beta   90.00
_cell.angle_gamma   90.00
#
_symmetry.space_group_name_H-M   'P 1'
#
loop_
_entity.id
_entity.type
_entity.pdbx_description
1 polymer ?
#
loop_
_entity_poly.entity_id
_entity_poly.type
_entity_poly.pdbx_seq_one_letter_code
_entity_poly.pdbx_strand_id
1 'polypeptide(L)'
;MGPAIFWGLVTPFLGTTLGAACVFFLKKGLGDRVQRGLTGFASGVMVAASIWSLLVPAMEQSAGVGAWAFLPAVIGFWAGILFLLGLDHLIPHLHQKSQQAEGPRTQLRRSTMMVLAVTLHNIPEGMAVGVVYAGCLAGDGRITVMGALALSLGIAIQNFPEGAIISMPLRAEGMSKVKAFIGGMLSGAVEP
;
A
#
# COMPACT_ATOMS: atom_id res chain seq x y z
N MET A 1 0.45 25.77 0.87
CA MET A 1 0.19 24.43 0.30
C MET A 1 1.13 23.34 0.83
N GLY A 2 2.38 23.65 1.21
CA GLY A 2 3.35 22.65 1.72
C GLY A 2 2.90 21.73 2.88
N PRO A 3 2.27 22.22 3.97
CA PRO A 3 1.98 21.35 5.12
C PRO A 3 0.87 20.32 4.85
N ALA A 4 -0.14 20.65 4.05
CA ALA A 4 -1.22 19.71 3.71
C ALA A 4 -0.72 18.56 2.82
N ILE A 5 0.21 18.85 1.90
CA ILE A 5 0.82 17.84 1.03
C ILE A 5 1.72 16.93 1.86
N PHE A 6 2.56 17.50 2.72
CA PHE A 6 3.41 16.72 3.62
C PHE A 6 2.59 15.74 4.47
N TRP A 7 1.53 16.22 5.12
CA TRP A 7 0.66 15.35 5.91
C TRP A 7 -0.05 14.31 5.03
N GLY A 8 -0.47 14.68 3.82
CA GLY A 8 -1.05 13.75 2.85
C GLY A 8 -0.13 12.59 2.47
N LEU A 9 1.15 12.87 2.20
CA LEU A 9 2.16 11.87 1.86
C LEU A 9 2.48 10.95 3.06
N VAL A 10 2.53 11.50 4.27
CA VAL A 10 2.89 10.74 5.49
C VAL A 10 1.71 9.95 6.07
N THR A 11 0.46 10.31 5.74
CA THR A 11 -0.75 9.71 6.32
C THR A 11 -0.85 8.18 6.11
N PRO A 12 -0.62 7.63 4.91
CA PRO A 12 -0.52 6.18 4.72
C PRO A 12 0.43 5.51 5.73
N PHE A 13 1.65 6.04 5.86
CA PHE A 13 2.69 5.47 6.70
C PHE A 13 2.30 5.46 8.17
N LEU A 14 1.56 6.50 8.61
CA LEU A 14 0.98 6.54 9.94
C LEU A 14 -0.04 5.41 10.14
N GLY A 15 -0.86 5.12 9.13
CA GLY A 15 -1.75 3.96 9.10
C GLY A 15 -0.99 2.67 9.39
N THR A 16 0.02 2.35 8.58
CA THR A 16 0.86 1.14 8.74
C THR A 16 1.52 1.09 10.12
N THR A 17 2.09 2.21 10.56
CA THR A 17 2.78 2.30 11.86
C THR A 17 1.83 2.09 13.05
N LEU A 18 0.64 2.71 13.01
CA LEU A 18 -0.37 2.54 14.05
C LEU A 18 -0.93 1.11 14.08
N GLY A 19 -1.11 0.51 12.91
CA GLY A 19 -1.44 -0.90 12.75
C GLY A 19 -0.39 -1.81 13.38
N ALA A 20 0.89 -1.57 13.06
CA ALA A 20 2.00 -2.34 13.62
C ALA A 20 2.07 -2.24 15.15
N ALA A 21 1.71 -1.09 15.74
CA ALA A 21 1.69 -0.86 17.18
C ALA A 21 0.67 -1.76 17.93
N CYS A 22 -0.31 -2.33 17.23
CA CYS A 22 -1.25 -3.29 17.83
C CYS A 22 -0.56 -4.49 18.48
N VAL A 23 0.68 -4.85 18.09
CA VAL A 23 1.49 -5.91 18.72
C VAL A 23 1.76 -5.68 20.21
N PHE A 24 1.72 -4.42 20.68
CA PHE A 24 1.91 -4.11 22.09
C PHE A 24 0.68 -4.46 22.93
N PHE A 25 -0.51 -4.29 22.36
CA PHE A 25 -1.79 -4.40 23.04
C PHE A 25 -2.47 -5.78 22.85
N LEU A 26 -2.33 -6.38 21.66
CA LEU A 26 -3.00 -7.65 21.32
C LEU A 26 -2.10 -8.85 21.66
N LYS A 27 -2.48 -9.59 22.71
CA LYS A 27 -1.70 -10.71 23.26
C LYS A 27 -1.75 -12.00 22.41
N LYS A 28 -2.82 -12.22 21.63
CA LYS A 28 -3.07 -13.48 20.90
C LYS A 28 -3.12 -13.33 19.36
N GLY A 29 -2.71 -12.18 18.83
CA GLY A 29 -2.90 -11.87 17.41
C GLY A 29 -4.36 -11.55 17.06
N LEU A 30 -4.65 -11.40 15.76
CA LEU A 30 -6.01 -11.27 15.22
C LEU A 30 -6.57 -12.66 14.89
N GLY A 31 -7.84 -12.91 15.21
CA GLY A 31 -8.49 -14.16 14.82
C GLY A 31 -8.73 -14.22 13.31
N ASP A 32 -8.67 -15.42 12.71
CA ASP A 32 -8.79 -15.64 11.25
C ASP A 32 -9.99 -14.97 10.58
N ARG A 33 -11.13 -14.84 11.27
CA ARG A 33 -12.33 -14.17 10.74
C ARG A 33 -12.13 -12.67 10.66
N VAL A 34 -11.51 -12.08 11.70
CA VAL A 34 -11.19 -10.65 11.74
C VAL A 34 -10.14 -10.33 10.70
N GLN A 35 -9.07 -11.12 10.61
CA GLN A 35 -8.05 -10.94 9.59
C GLN A 35 -8.64 -10.98 8.17
N ARG A 36 -9.46 -12.00 7.85
CA ARG A 36 -10.14 -12.07 6.54
C ARG A 36 -11.07 -10.90 6.27
N GLY A 37 -11.82 -10.45 7.29
CA GLY A 37 -12.68 -9.26 7.18
C GLY A 37 -11.87 -8.00 6.90
N LEU A 38 -10.74 -7.82 7.59
CA LEU A 38 -9.84 -6.69 7.42
C LEU A 38 -9.15 -6.69 6.04
N THR A 39 -8.65 -7.84 5.58
CA THR A 39 -8.07 -7.97 4.23
C THR A 39 -9.13 -7.74 3.14
N GLY A 40 -10.36 -8.24 3.34
CA GLY A 40 -11.47 -7.97 2.42
C GLY A 40 -11.82 -6.48 2.37
N PHE A 41 -11.90 -5.83 3.53
CA PHE A 41 -12.09 -4.38 3.61
C PHE A 41 -10.97 -3.61 2.89
N ALA A 42 -9.70 -3.96 3.14
CA ALA A 42 -8.55 -3.34 2.49
C ALA A 42 -8.61 -3.47 0.97
N SER A 43 -8.88 -4.67 0.46
CA SER A 43 -9.04 -4.89 -0.98
C SER A 43 -10.17 -4.05 -1.58
N GLY A 44 -11.28 -3.87 -0.86
CA GLY A 44 -12.40 -3.04 -1.31
C GLY A 44 -12.03 -1.55 -1.41
N VAL A 45 -11.33 -1.02 -0.40
CA VAL A 45 -10.83 0.36 -0.41
C VAL A 45 -9.87 0.59 -1.58
N MET A 46 -8.94 -0.34 -1.82
CA MET A 46 -7.96 -0.22 -2.91
C MET A 46 -8.58 -0.32 -4.30
N VAL A 47 -9.59 -1.17 -4.50
CA VAL A 47 -10.34 -1.23 -5.76
C VAL A 47 -11.09 0.09 -6.01
N ALA A 48 -11.74 0.64 -4.98
CA ALA A 48 -12.44 1.92 -5.10
C ALA A 48 -11.46 3.08 -5.40
N ALA A 49 -10.35 3.16 -4.68
CA ALA A 49 -9.31 4.16 -4.92
C ALA A 49 -8.76 4.08 -6.36
N SER A 50 -8.50 2.87 -6.86
CA SER A 50 -7.99 2.65 -8.21
C SER A 50 -8.93 3.20 -9.30
N ILE A 51 -10.25 3.04 -9.13
CA ILE A 51 -11.23 3.51 -10.12
C ILE A 51 -11.49 5.01 -9.98
N TRP A 52 -11.90 5.45 -8.80
CA TRP A 52 -12.42 6.81 -8.61
C TRP A 52 -11.33 7.86 -8.35
N SER A 53 -10.20 7.46 -7.75
CA SER A 53 -9.14 8.41 -7.38
C SER A 53 -7.96 8.40 -8.36
N LEU A 54 -7.82 7.36 -9.19
CA LEU A 54 -6.72 7.24 -10.16
C LEU A 54 -7.21 7.16 -11.60
N LEU A 55 -8.00 6.14 -11.96
CA LEU A 55 -8.34 5.86 -13.36
C LEU A 55 -9.26 6.93 -13.98
N VAL A 56 -10.34 7.29 -13.29
CA VAL A 56 -11.27 8.34 -13.77
C VAL A 56 -10.54 9.69 -13.91
N PRO A 57 -9.81 10.18 -12.88
CA PRO A 57 -9.02 11.42 -13.02
C PRO A 57 -7.97 11.37 -14.14
N ALA A 58 -7.31 10.23 -14.35
CA ALA A 58 -6.34 10.07 -15.44
C ALA A 58 -6.99 10.22 -16.82
N MET A 59 -8.19 9.65 -17.01
CA MET A 59 -8.95 9.81 -18.26
C MET A 59 -9.49 11.22 -18.46
N GLU A 60 -9.90 11.88 -17.38
CA GLU A 60 -10.32 13.29 -17.44
C GLU A 60 -9.14 14.20 -17.80
N GLN A 61 -7.93 13.89 -17.35
CA GLN A 61 -6.74 14.66 -17.68
C GLN A 61 -6.39 14.59 -19.18
N SER A 62 -6.65 13.47 -19.83
CA SER A 62 -6.43 13.25 -21.26
C SER A 62 -7.64 13.59 -22.14
N ALA A 63 -8.72 14.16 -21.59
CA ALA A 63 -9.94 14.48 -22.35
C ALA A 63 -9.70 15.40 -23.57
N GLY A 64 -8.62 16.19 -23.57
CA GLY A 64 -8.23 17.04 -24.70
C GLY A 64 -7.77 16.27 -25.95
N VAL A 65 -7.54 14.96 -25.84
CA VAL A 65 -7.09 14.08 -26.93
C VAL A 65 -8.28 13.48 -27.72
N GLY A 66 -9.52 13.86 -27.38
CA GLY A 66 -10.73 13.41 -28.07
C GLY A 66 -11.03 11.93 -27.82
N ALA A 67 -11.42 11.19 -28.86
CA ALA A 67 -11.83 9.78 -28.76
C ALA A 67 -10.75 8.85 -28.17
N TRP A 68 -9.47 9.29 -28.15
CA TRP A 68 -8.33 8.51 -27.65
C TRP A 68 -7.93 8.86 -26.21
N ALA A 69 -8.75 9.62 -25.48
CA ALA A 69 -8.49 10.01 -24.09
C ALA A 69 -8.25 8.81 -23.15
N PHE A 70 -8.84 7.64 -23.42
CA PHE A 70 -8.61 6.45 -22.60
C PHE A 70 -7.20 5.83 -22.78
N LEU A 71 -6.51 6.13 -23.88
CA LEU A 71 -5.30 5.43 -24.28
C LEU A 71 -4.12 5.62 -23.31
N PRO A 72 -3.82 6.85 -22.82
CA PRO A 72 -2.80 7.04 -21.78
C PRO A 72 -3.09 6.27 -20.50
N ALA A 73 -4.36 6.25 -20.06
CA ALA A 73 -4.78 5.53 -18.86
C ALA A 73 -4.62 4.01 -19.03
N VAL A 74 -5.01 3.46 -20.19
CA VAL A 74 -4.83 2.02 -20.49
C VAL A 74 -3.36 1.63 -20.58
N ILE A 75 -2.53 2.45 -21.25
CA ILE A 75 -1.09 2.20 -21.35
C ILE A 75 -0.45 2.24 -19.96
N GLY A 76 -0.76 3.27 -19.16
CA GLY A 76 -0.25 3.40 -17.79
C GLY A 76 -0.69 2.24 -16.89
N PHE A 77 -1.95 1.82 -16.99
CA PHE A 77 -2.48 0.68 -16.25
C PHE A 77 -1.76 -0.63 -16.59
N TRP A 78 -1.58 -0.93 -17.88
CA TRP A 78 -0.84 -2.13 -18.32
C TRP A 78 0.64 -2.07 -17.95
N ALA A 79 1.28 -0.91 -18.11
CA ALA A 79 2.66 -0.71 -17.70
C ALA A 79 2.82 -0.93 -16.18
N GLY A 80 1.87 -0.44 -15.37
CA GLY A 80 1.80 -0.69 -13.94
C GLY A 80 1.64 -2.17 -13.60
N ILE A 81 0.73 -2.89 -14.27
CA ILE A 81 0.56 -4.34 -14.10
C ILE A 81 1.87 -5.07 -14.41
N LEU A 82 2.50 -4.79 -15.55
CA LEU A 82 3.75 -5.44 -15.94
C LEU A 82 4.90 -5.10 -15.00
N PHE A 83 4.94 -3.87 -14.50
CA PHE A 83 5.91 -3.44 -13.49
C PHE A 83 5.76 -4.22 -12.18
N LEU A 84 4.53 -4.34 -11.65
CA LEU A 84 4.28 -5.09 -10.43
C LEU A 84 4.50 -6.60 -10.61
N LEU A 85 4.09 -7.16 -11.75
CA LEU A 85 4.42 -8.55 -12.11
C LEU A 85 5.93 -8.78 -12.20
N GLY A 86 6.69 -7.80 -12.72
CA GLY A 86 8.14 -7.85 -12.76
C GLY A 86 8.75 -7.84 -11.36
N LEU A 87 8.29 -6.95 -10.48
CA LEU A 87 8.74 -6.89 -9.08
C LEU A 87 8.43 -8.18 -8.33
N ASP A 88 7.22 -8.72 -8.50
CA ASP A 88 6.77 -9.98 -7.91
C ASP A 88 7.67 -11.15 -8.30
N HIS A 89 8.09 -11.23 -9.56
CA HIS A 89 8.95 -12.30 -10.06
C HIS A 89 10.43 -12.15 -9.66
N LEU A 90 10.90 -10.91 -9.52
CA LEU A 90 12.31 -10.62 -9.23
C LEU A 90 12.62 -10.69 -7.73
N ILE A 91 11.63 -10.44 -6.87
CA ILE A 91 11.87 -10.27 -5.45
C ILE A 91 11.38 -11.49 -4.67
N PRO A 92 12.29 -12.17 -3.95
CA PRO A 92 11.94 -13.37 -3.20
C PRO A 92 11.04 -13.02 -2.02
N HIS A 93 9.79 -13.46 -2.05
CA HIS A 93 8.80 -13.10 -1.04
C HIS A 93 7.95 -14.32 -0.63
N LEU A 94 7.27 -14.22 0.51
CA LEU A 94 6.53 -15.36 1.08
C LEU A 94 5.14 -14.92 1.51
N HIS A 95 4.11 -15.50 0.89
CA HIS A 95 2.72 -15.34 1.29
C HIS A 95 2.44 -16.03 2.64
N GLN A 96 1.68 -15.39 3.54
CA GLN A 96 1.47 -15.82 4.94
C GLN A 96 1.04 -17.30 5.12
N LYS A 97 0.38 -17.90 4.13
CA LYS A 97 -0.12 -19.28 4.17
C LYS A 97 0.67 -20.28 3.31
N SER A 98 1.70 -19.84 2.60
CA SER A 98 2.55 -20.71 1.79
C SER A 98 3.81 -21.13 2.54
N GLN A 99 4.20 -22.41 2.40
CA GLN A 99 5.49 -22.93 2.86
C GLN A 99 6.58 -22.76 1.78
N GLN A 100 6.21 -22.32 0.57
CA GLN A 100 7.12 -22.11 -0.55
C GLN A 100 7.26 -20.61 -0.82
N ALA A 101 8.50 -20.15 -0.93
CA ALA A 101 8.83 -18.79 -1.34
C ALA A 101 8.59 -18.64 -2.85
N GLU A 102 7.97 -17.53 -3.25
CA GLU A 102 7.85 -17.09 -4.64
C GLU A 102 9.05 -16.20 -5.00
N GLY A 103 9.43 -16.16 -6.28
CA GLY A 103 10.67 -15.51 -6.74
C GLY A 103 11.94 -16.38 -6.58
N PRO A 104 13.15 -15.79 -6.67
CA PRO A 104 14.42 -16.54 -6.62
C PRO A 104 14.62 -17.28 -5.29
N ARG A 105 15.24 -18.47 -5.31
CA ARG A 105 15.56 -19.18 -4.06
C ARG A 105 16.52 -18.37 -3.21
N THR A 106 16.14 -18.06 -1.97
CA THR A 106 17.01 -17.35 -1.01
C THR A 106 17.10 -18.04 0.35
N GLN A 107 18.11 -17.67 1.13
CA GLN A 107 18.30 -18.10 2.52
C GLN A 107 17.69 -17.09 3.52
N LEU A 108 16.80 -16.20 3.08
CA LEU A 108 16.20 -15.20 3.95
C LEU A 108 15.29 -15.86 4.99
N ARG A 109 15.25 -15.29 6.20
CA ARG A 109 14.34 -15.74 7.24
C ARG A 109 12.90 -15.46 6.81
N ARG A 110 11.95 -16.32 7.19
CA ARG A 110 10.52 -16.16 6.90
C ARG A 110 9.98 -14.79 7.30
N SER A 111 10.38 -14.29 8.46
CA SER A 111 10.06 -12.96 8.94
C SER A 111 10.52 -11.85 7.99
N THR A 112 11.72 -11.95 7.43
CA THR A 112 12.25 -11.01 6.43
C THR A 112 11.45 -11.05 5.14
N MET A 113 11.09 -12.25 4.67
CA MET A 113 10.28 -12.40 3.47
C MET A 113 8.85 -11.87 3.65
N MET A 114 8.27 -11.98 4.85
CA MET A 114 6.96 -11.37 5.14
C MET A 114 7.01 -9.84 5.17
N VAL A 115 8.04 -9.25 5.79
CA VAL A 115 8.24 -7.80 5.78
C VAL A 115 8.43 -7.31 4.35
N LEU A 116 9.29 -7.98 3.57
CA LEU A 116 9.56 -7.64 2.19
C LEU A 116 8.31 -7.76 1.31
N ALA A 117 7.51 -8.82 1.47
CA ALA A 117 6.27 -9.00 0.74
C ALA A 117 5.36 -7.77 0.90
N VAL A 118 5.13 -7.32 2.13
CA VAL A 118 4.24 -6.16 2.33
C VAL A 118 4.91 -4.85 1.94
N THR A 119 6.22 -4.69 2.12
CA THR A 119 6.94 -3.54 1.54
C THR A 119 6.67 -3.37 0.05
N LEU A 120 6.64 -4.47 -0.71
CA LEU A 120 6.33 -4.40 -2.14
C LEU A 120 4.89 -3.99 -2.45
N HIS A 121 3.95 -4.30 -1.58
CA HIS A 121 2.55 -3.88 -1.71
C HIS A 121 2.39 -2.39 -1.38
N ASN A 122 3.19 -1.88 -0.45
CA ASN A 122 3.13 -0.49 -0.01
C ASN A 122 3.80 0.49 -0.99
N ILE A 123 4.67 0.00 -1.90
CA ILE A 123 5.26 0.82 -2.98
C ILE A 123 4.15 1.41 -3.91
N PRO A 124 3.25 0.60 -4.51
CA PRO A 124 2.11 1.10 -5.27
C PRO A 124 1.27 2.14 -4.55
N GLU A 125 1.05 1.96 -3.25
CA GLU A 125 0.24 2.85 -2.42
C GLU A 125 0.90 4.22 -2.27
N GLY A 126 2.19 4.23 -1.92
CA GLY A 126 2.97 5.47 -1.86
C GLY A 126 3.04 6.18 -3.21
N MET A 127 3.28 5.41 -4.29
CA MET A 127 3.26 5.96 -5.65
C MET A 127 1.91 6.59 -6.02
N ALA A 128 0.79 5.94 -5.66
CA ALA A 128 -0.54 6.47 -5.94
C ALA A 128 -0.77 7.83 -5.25
N VAL A 129 -0.41 7.93 -3.97
CA VAL A 129 -0.51 9.19 -3.21
C VAL A 129 0.41 10.26 -3.79
N GLY A 130 1.66 9.91 -4.09
CA GLY A 130 2.65 10.81 -4.69
C GLY A 130 2.20 11.38 -6.04
N VAL A 131 1.69 10.54 -6.95
CA VAL A 131 1.20 10.96 -8.28
C VAL A 131 0.00 11.90 -8.17
N VAL A 132 -0.94 11.63 -7.27
CA VAL A 132 -2.13 12.48 -7.12
C VAL A 132 -1.75 13.85 -6.52
N TYR A 133 -0.83 13.90 -5.56
CA TYR A 133 -0.31 15.18 -5.05
C TYR A 133 0.55 15.93 -6.07
N ALA A 134 1.34 15.23 -6.88
CA ALA A 134 2.06 15.84 -8.00
C ALA A 134 1.09 16.45 -9.03
N GLY A 135 -0.01 15.75 -9.32
CA GLY A 135 -1.09 16.25 -10.17
C GLY A 135 -1.79 17.50 -9.61
N CYS A 136 -1.98 17.57 -8.28
CA CYS A 136 -2.47 18.79 -7.62
C CYS A 136 -1.52 19.97 -7.82
N LEU A 137 -0.21 19.72 -7.73
CA LEU A 137 0.83 20.73 -7.89
C LEU A 137 1.01 21.19 -9.34
N ALA A 138 0.71 20.33 -10.31
CA ALA A 138 0.78 20.65 -11.74
C ALA A 138 -0.24 21.74 -12.15
N GLY A 139 -1.31 21.94 -11.37
CA GLY A 139 -2.18 23.12 -11.50
C GLY A 139 -3.30 23.03 -12.54
N ASP A 140 -3.54 21.84 -13.12
CA ASP A 140 -4.57 21.63 -14.14
C ASP A 140 -6.03 21.68 -13.63
N GLY A 141 -6.23 21.89 -12.32
CA GLY A 141 -7.56 22.05 -11.67
C GLY A 141 -8.43 20.80 -11.59
N ARG A 142 -8.06 19.71 -12.28
CA ARG A 142 -8.81 18.44 -12.28
C ARG A 142 -8.58 17.58 -11.04
N ILE A 143 -7.37 17.62 -10.48
CA ILE A 143 -7.05 16.90 -9.24
C ILE A 143 -7.05 17.91 -8.09
N THR A 144 -7.95 17.71 -7.13
CA THR A 144 -8.11 18.59 -5.98
C THR A 144 -7.31 18.11 -4.78
N VAL A 145 -6.84 19.04 -3.95
CA VAL A 145 -6.17 18.72 -2.68
C VAL A 145 -7.07 17.88 -1.76
N MET A 146 -8.39 18.10 -1.81
CA MET A 146 -9.36 17.30 -1.04
C MET A 146 -9.47 15.87 -1.57
N GLY A 147 -9.47 15.68 -2.89
CA GLY A 147 -9.42 14.35 -3.50
C GLY A 147 -8.14 13.59 -3.17
N ALA A 148 -7.00 14.29 -3.21
CA ALA A 148 -5.70 13.74 -2.81
C ALA A 148 -5.71 13.32 -1.32
N LEU A 149 -6.23 14.18 -0.45
CA LEU A 149 -6.35 13.86 0.98
C LEU A 149 -7.31 12.68 1.23
N ALA A 150 -8.42 12.61 0.50
CA ALA A 150 -9.35 11.49 0.59
C ALA A 150 -8.70 10.16 0.19
N LEU A 151 -7.89 10.15 -0.88
CA LEU A 151 -7.09 8.99 -1.27
C LEU A 151 -6.09 8.59 -0.18
N SER A 152 -5.29 9.54 0.33
CA SER A 152 -4.34 9.29 1.41
C SER A 152 -4.99 8.72 2.66
N LEU A 153 -6.15 9.24 3.04
CA LEU A 153 -6.90 8.74 4.19
C LEU A 153 -7.47 7.35 3.93
N GLY A 154 -8.00 7.10 2.74
CA GLY A 154 -8.47 5.76 2.35
C GLY A 154 -7.37 4.71 2.48
N ILE A 155 -6.19 5.00 1.92
CA ILE A 155 -5.01 4.14 2.04
C ILE A 155 -4.61 4.01 3.52
N ALA A 156 -4.46 5.08 4.28
CA ALA A 156 -4.09 4.97 5.70
C ALA A 156 -5.04 4.10 6.54
N ILE A 157 -6.35 4.15 6.25
CA ILE A 157 -7.35 3.37 6.96
C ILE A 157 -7.17 1.86 6.70
N GLN A 158 -6.77 1.46 5.49
CA GLN A 158 -6.53 0.05 5.17
C GLN A 158 -5.11 -0.42 5.54
N ASN A 159 -4.13 0.49 5.53
CA ASN A 159 -2.77 0.25 5.99
C ASN A 159 -2.72 -0.12 7.48
N PHE A 160 -3.66 0.38 8.28
CA PHE A 160 -3.77 -0.01 9.70
C PHE A 160 -3.94 -1.53 9.88
N PRO A 161 -4.94 -2.19 9.27
CA PRO A 161 -5.02 -3.63 9.30
C PRO A 161 -3.78 -4.34 8.75
N GLU A 162 -3.14 -3.83 7.69
CA GLU A 162 -1.94 -4.44 7.11
C GLU A 162 -0.74 -4.42 8.07
N GLY A 163 -0.48 -3.28 8.72
CA GLY A 163 0.59 -3.16 9.71
C GLY A 163 0.41 -4.15 10.88
N ALA A 164 -0.84 -4.36 11.33
CA ALA A 164 -1.19 -5.34 12.34
C ALA A 164 -0.96 -6.80 11.85
N ILE A 165 -1.29 -7.06 10.60
CA ILE A 165 -1.13 -8.36 9.94
C ILE A 165 0.35 -8.73 9.75
N ILE A 166 1.29 -7.78 9.76
CA ILE A 166 2.73 -8.08 9.75
C ILE A 166 3.27 -8.26 11.17
N SER A 167 3.05 -7.29 12.05
CA SER A 167 3.73 -7.25 13.35
C SER A 167 3.27 -8.38 14.27
N MET A 168 2.01 -8.84 14.16
CA MET A 168 1.51 -9.92 15.01
C MET A 168 2.08 -11.31 14.66
N PRO A 169 2.12 -11.75 13.38
CA PRO A 169 2.83 -12.99 13.01
C PRO A 169 4.31 -12.94 13.33
N LEU A 170 4.98 -11.80 13.09
CA LEU A 170 6.38 -11.60 13.48
C LEU A 170 6.62 -11.85 14.98
N ARG A 171 5.68 -11.40 15.83
CA ARG A 171 5.69 -11.69 17.27
C ARG A 171 5.40 -13.17 17.55
N ALA A 172 4.45 -13.78 16.83
CA ALA A 172 4.12 -15.20 16.98
C ALA A 172 5.28 -16.13 16.60
N GLU A 173 6.12 -15.73 15.65
CA GLU A 173 7.37 -16.41 15.25
C GLU A 173 8.52 -16.22 16.26
N GLY A 174 8.27 -15.57 17.39
CA GLY A 174 9.22 -15.47 18.51
C GLY A 174 10.01 -14.16 18.58
N MET A 175 9.78 -13.19 17.69
CA MET A 175 10.43 -11.87 17.83
C MET A 175 9.93 -11.11 19.07
N SER A 176 10.77 -10.23 19.61
CA SER A 176 10.32 -9.30 20.67
C SER A 176 9.27 -8.33 20.11
N LYS A 177 8.37 -7.84 20.97
CA LYS A 177 7.32 -6.88 20.57
C LYS A 177 7.90 -5.67 19.83
N VAL A 178 9.03 -5.16 20.30
CA VAL A 178 9.74 -4.02 19.69
C VAL A 178 10.25 -4.36 18.30
N LYS A 179 10.91 -5.52 18.12
CA LYS A 179 11.40 -5.95 16.79
C LYS A 179 10.25 -6.19 15.81
N ALA A 180 9.15 -6.75 16.28
CA ALA A 180 7.95 -6.97 15.48
C ALA A 180 7.26 -5.66 15.07
N PHE A 181 7.17 -4.69 15.99
CA PHE A 181 6.72 -3.34 15.69
C PHE A 181 7.62 -2.65 14.66
N ILE A 182 8.93 -2.65 14.86
CA ILE A 182 9.90 -2.05 13.93
C ILE A 182 9.78 -2.72 12.55
N GLY A 183 9.64 -4.05 12.49
CA GLY A 183 9.43 -4.76 11.22
C GLY A 183 8.17 -4.30 10.47
N GLY A 184 7.05 -4.15 11.17
CA GLY A 184 5.81 -3.64 10.57
C GLY A 184 5.83 -2.13 10.26
N MET A 185 6.55 -1.32 11.03
CA MET A 185 6.75 0.09 10.71
C MET A 185 7.63 0.25 9.47
N LEU A 186 8.78 -0.45 9.43
CA LEU A 186 9.72 -0.37 8.31
C LEU A 186 9.12 -0.89 7.00
N SER A 187 8.13 -1.79 7.03
CA SER A 187 7.48 -2.22 5.80
C SER A 187 6.76 -1.07 5.08
N GLY A 188 6.24 -0.09 5.83
CA GLY A 188 5.56 1.08 5.28
C GLY A 188 6.47 2.28 4.96
N ALA A 189 7.77 2.17 5.19
CA ALA A 189 8.69 3.30 4.99
C ALA A 189 8.80 3.78 3.52
N VAL A 190 8.23 3.02 2.59
CA VAL A 190 8.17 3.31 1.14
C VAL A 190 6.91 4.07 0.71
N GLU A 191 6.01 4.36 1.66
CA GLU A 191 4.74 5.05 1.38
C GLU A 191 4.85 6.58 1.24
N PRO A 192 5.69 7.30 2.00
CA PRO A 192 5.93 8.73 1.80
C PRO A 192 6.84 9.03 0.60
#